data_AF-P10822-F1
#
_entry.id   AF-P10822-F1
#
_cell.length_a   1.000
_cell.length_b   1.000
_cell.length_c   1.000
_cell.angle_alpha   90.00
_cell.angle_beta   90.00
_cell.angle_gamma   90.00
#
_symmetry.space_group_name_H-M   'P 1'
#
loop_
_entity.id
_entity.type
_entity.pdbx_description
1 polymer ?
#
loop_
_entity_poly.entity_id
_entity_poly.type
_entity_poly.pdbx_seq_one_letter_code
_entity_poly.pdbx_strand_id
1 'polypeptide(L)'
;MKSTTFLALFLLSAIISHLPSSTADDDLVDAEGNLVENGGTYYLLPHIWAHGGGIETAKTGNEPCPLTVVRSPNEVSKGEPIRISSQFLSLFIPRGSLVALGFANPPSCAASPWWTVVDSPQGPAVKLSQQKLPEKDILVFKFEKVSHSNIHVYKLLYCQHDEEDVKCDQYIGIHRDRNGNRRLVVTEENPLELVLLKAKSETASSH
;
A
#
# COMPACT_ATOMS: atom_id res chain seq x y z
N MET A 1 -8.30 50.97 -22.26
CA MET A 1 -8.67 49.94 -21.26
C MET A 1 -8.41 48.50 -21.78
N LYS A 2 -7.25 48.22 -22.39
CA LYS A 2 -6.93 46.87 -22.96
C LYS A 2 -5.74 46.17 -22.26
N SER A 3 -5.17 46.79 -21.22
CA SER A 3 -3.94 46.32 -20.56
C SER A 3 -4.19 45.32 -19.44
N THR A 4 -5.36 45.38 -18.79
CA THR A 4 -5.71 44.55 -17.63
C THR A 4 -5.98 43.09 -18.02
N THR A 5 -6.49 42.84 -19.23
CA THR A 5 -6.75 41.48 -19.73
C THR A 5 -5.47 40.70 -20.02
N PHE A 6 -4.41 41.34 -20.52
CA PHE A 6 -3.13 40.67 -20.76
C PHE A 6 -2.42 40.27 -19.47
N LEU A 7 -2.48 41.12 -18.43
CA LEU A 7 -1.88 40.82 -17.13
C LEU A 7 -2.61 39.66 -16.43
N ALA A 8 -3.94 39.61 -16.54
CA ALA A 8 -4.73 38.51 -15.99
C ALA A 8 -4.42 37.16 -16.65
N LEU A 9 -4.25 37.12 -17.99
CA LEU A 9 -3.85 35.90 -18.68
C LEU A 9 -2.43 35.44 -18.31
N PHE A 10 -1.50 36.38 -18.13
CA PHE A 10 -0.11 36.06 -17.74
C PHE A 10 -0.03 35.49 -16.32
N LEU A 11 -0.85 36.02 -15.39
CA LEU A 11 -0.95 35.47 -14.04
C LEU A 11 -1.60 34.09 -14.05
N LEU A 12 -2.63 33.88 -14.86
CA LEU A 12 -3.28 32.57 -14.98
C LEU A 12 -2.33 31.52 -15.58
N SER A 13 -1.53 31.86 -16.60
CA SER A 13 -0.55 30.94 -17.17
C SER A 13 0.59 30.61 -16.21
N ALA A 14 1.06 31.59 -15.42
CA ALA A 14 2.05 31.35 -14.37
C ALA A 14 1.51 30.38 -13.31
N ILE A 15 0.27 30.56 -12.85
CA ILE A 15 -0.36 29.66 -11.87
C ILE A 15 -0.48 28.24 -12.44
N ILE A 16 -0.93 28.07 -13.68
CA ILE A 16 -1.06 26.74 -14.31
C ILE A 16 0.30 26.06 -14.49
N SER A 17 1.37 26.83 -14.76
CA SER A 17 2.73 26.30 -14.94
C SER A 17 3.35 25.79 -13.63
N HIS A 18 2.81 26.18 -12.48
CA HIS A 18 3.26 25.73 -11.16
C HIS A 18 2.42 24.59 -10.58
N LEU A 19 1.37 24.14 -11.28
CA LEU A 19 0.71 22.90 -10.88
C LEU A 19 1.64 21.73 -11.24
N PRO A 20 1.92 20.81 -10.30
CA PRO A 20 2.66 19.60 -10.61
C PRO A 20 1.89 18.84 -11.70
N SER A 21 2.44 18.81 -12.91
CA SER A 21 1.91 18.03 -14.01
C SER A 21 2.14 16.55 -13.69
N SER A 22 1.13 15.85 -13.19
CA SER A 22 1.17 14.39 -13.01
C SER A 22 1.17 13.74 -14.40
N THR A 23 2.35 13.56 -14.98
CA THR A 23 2.49 12.65 -16.13
C THR A 23 2.22 11.24 -15.63
N ALA A 24 1.41 10.45 -16.34
CA ALA A 24 0.98 9.11 -15.91
C ALA A 24 2.13 8.14 -15.52
N ASP A 25 3.37 8.42 -15.94
CA ASP A 25 4.55 7.70 -15.49
C ASP A 25 4.88 7.90 -14.01
N ASP A 26 4.28 8.90 -13.36
CA ASP A 26 4.60 9.33 -12.00
C ASP A 26 3.60 8.89 -10.94
N ASP A 27 2.51 8.23 -11.34
CA ASP A 27 1.53 7.67 -10.41
C ASP A 27 1.63 6.13 -10.37
N LEU A 28 1.10 5.53 -9.31
CA LEU A 28 0.93 4.08 -9.25
C LEU A 28 -0.15 3.65 -10.25
N VAL A 29 0.13 2.53 -10.92
CA VAL A 29 -0.72 1.89 -11.92
C VAL A 29 -1.08 0.48 -11.46
N ASP A 30 -2.35 0.11 -11.62
CA ASP A 30 -2.89 -1.17 -11.25
C ASP A 30 -2.60 -2.27 -12.31
N ALA A 31 -3.01 -3.50 -12.02
CA ALA A 31 -2.79 -4.68 -12.85
C ALA A 31 -3.55 -4.63 -14.19
N GLU A 32 -4.56 -3.76 -14.31
CA GLU A 32 -5.36 -3.54 -15.52
C GLU A 32 -4.86 -2.32 -16.33
N GLY A 33 -3.85 -1.61 -15.84
CA GLY A 33 -3.26 -0.45 -16.50
C GLY A 33 -3.90 0.89 -16.13
N ASN A 34 -4.79 0.94 -15.14
CA ASN A 34 -5.43 2.16 -14.66
C ASN A 34 -4.64 2.79 -13.52
N LEU A 35 -4.74 4.11 -13.34
CA LEU A 35 -4.14 4.78 -12.19
C LEU A 35 -4.78 4.32 -10.88
N VAL A 36 -3.94 4.14 -9.85
CA VAL A 36 -4.39 3.74 -8.52
C VAL A 36 -5.05 4.95 -7.83
N GLU A 37 -6.33 4.80 -7.53
CA GLU A 37 -7.15 5.78 -6.83
C GLU A 37 -6.71 5.89 -5.36
N ASN A 38 -6.46 7.11 -4.90
CA ASN A 38 -6.12 7.36 -3.51
C ASN A 38 -7.32 7.07 -2.60
N GLY A 39 -7.15 6.19 -1.62
CA GLY A 39 -8.22 5.66 -0.78
C GLY A 39 -9.03 4.52 -1.42
N GLY A 40 -8.69 4.14 -2.66
CA GLY A 40 -9.26 2.99 -3.35
C GLY A 40 -8.83 1.66 -2.72
N THR A 41 -9.62 0.62 -3.00
CA THR A 41 -9.37 -0.75 -2.52
C THR A 41 -8.83 -1.64 -3.64
N TYR A 42 -7.81 -2.44 -3.31
CA TYR A 42 -7.04 -3.29 -4.22
C TYR A 42 -6.68 -4.62 -3.54
N TYR A 43 -6.68 -5.71 -4.28
CA TYR A 43 -6.02 -6.95 -3.87
C TYR A 43 -4.53 -6.84 -4.18
N LEU A 44 -3.69 -7.10 -3.18
CA LEU A 44 -2.24 -7.20 -3.35
C LEU A 44 -1.91 -8.65 -3.67
N LEU A 45 -1.58 -8.94 -4.93
CA LEU A 45 -1.31 -10.29 -5.42
C LEU A 45 0.16 -10.43 -5.78
N PRO A 46 0.78 -11.61 -5.58
CA PRO A 46 2.14 -11.83 -6.02
C PRO A 46 2.21 -11.77 -7.55
N HIS A 47 3.28 -11.17 -8.07
CA HIS A 47 3.56 -11.15 -9.51
C HIS A 47 3.65 -12.58 -10.08
N ILE A 48 4.32 -13.49 -9.35
CA ILE A 48 4.37 -14.92 -9.66
C ILE A 48 3.33 -15.63 -8.79
N TRP A 49 2.23 -16.07 -9.40
CA TRP A 49 1.10 -16.73 -8.71
C TRP A 49 1.52 -17.97 -7.90
N ALA A 50 2.56 -18.71 -8.32
CA ALA A 50 3.08 -19.87 -7.58
C ALA A 50 3.68 -19.50 -6.19
N HIS A 51 3.85 -18.20 -5.89
CA HIS A 51 4.27 -17.75 -4.57
C HIS A 51 3.12 -17.69 -3.55
N GLY A 52 1.87 -17.97 -3.95
CA GLY A 52 0.68 -17.99 -3.10
C GLY A 52 -0.42 -17.07 -3.59
N GLY A 53 -1.43 -16.85 -2.74
CA GLY A 53 -2.53 -15.94 -3.01
C GLY A 53 -2.24 -14.50 -2.57
N GLY A 54 -3.31 -13.73 -2.39
CA GLY A 54 -3.23 -12.36 -1.89
C GLY A 54 -2.97 -12.24 -0.39
N ILE A 55 -3.16 -11.04 0.13
CA ILE A 55 -2.87 -10.70 1.53
C ILE A 55 -4.12 -10.88 2.40
N GLU A 56 -3.95 -11.51 3.57
CA GLU A 56 -5.01 -11.76 4.55
C GLU A 56 -4.44 -11.65 5.98
N THR A 57 -5.26 -11.97 6.98
CA THR A 57 -4.81 -12.00 8.39
C THR A 57 -4.77 -13.42 8.93
N ALA A 58 -3.87 -13.66 9.87
CA ALA A 58 -3.81 -14.90 10.65
C ALA A 58 -3.58 -14.59 12.13
N LYS A 59 -4.08 -15.46 13.01
CA LYS A 59 -3.77 -15.42 14.44
C LYS A 59 -2.46 -16.15 14.67
N THR A 60 -1.44 -15.47 15.16
CA THR A 60 -0.13 -16.10 15.45
C THR A 60 0.26 -15.98 16.91
N GLY A 61 1.07 -16.92 17.41
CA GLY A 61 1.52 -16.91 18.79
C GLY A 61 0.37 -16.89 19.80
N ASN A 62 0.41 -15.94 20.72
CA ASN A 62 -0.59 -15.70 21.75
C ASN A 62 -1.56 -14.54 21.41
N GLU A 63 -1.64 -14.11 20.15
CA GLU A 63 -2.57 -13.07 19.73
C GLU A 63 -4.02 -13.49 20.02
N PRO A 64 -4.87 -12.57 20.52
CA PRO A 64 -6.26 -12.90 20.85
C PRO A 64 -7.13 -13.15 19.61
N CYS A 65 -6.69 -12.68 18.45
CA CYS A 65 -7.41 -12.70 17.18
C CYS A 65 -6.44 -12.54 15.99
N PRO A 66 -6.90 -12.63 14.73
CA PRO A 66 -6.02 -12.50 13.56
C PRO A 66 -5.43 -11.09 13.39
N LEU A 67 -4.24 -10.83 13.96
CA LEU A 67 -3.58 -9.52 13.87
C LEU A 67 -2.34 -9.53 12.98
N THR A 68 -1.78 -10.71 12.71
CA THR A 68 -0.61 -10.84 11.83
C THR A 68 -1.03 -10.78 10.37
N VAL A 69 -0.37 -9.92 9.59
CA VAL A 69 -0.59 -9.84 8.14
C VAL A 69 0.21 -10.95 7.46
N VAL A 70 -0.46 -11.74 6.62
CA VAL A 70 0.12 -12.91 5.95
C VAL A 70 -0.24 -12.95 4.48
N ARG A 71 0.56 -13.65 3.68
CA ARG A 71 0.18 -14.07 2.35
C ARG A 71 -0.60 -15.40 2.42
N SER A 72 -1.73 -15.47 1.73
CA SER A 72 -2.53 -16.68 1.63
C SER A 72 -1.70 -17.83 1.03
N PRO A 73 -1.73 -19.04 1.62
CA PRO A 73 -1.09 -20.21 1.01
C PRO A 73 -1.83 -20.69 -0.25
N ASN A 74 -3.10 -20.32 -0.42
CA ASN A 74 -3.93 -20.71 -1.56
C ASN A 74 -3.75 -19.73 -2.73
N GLU A 75 -3.14 -20.20 -3.81
CA GLU A 75 -2.84 -19.42 -5.03
C GLU A 75 -4.08 -18.84 -5.73
N VAL A 76 -5.25 -19.45 -5.51
CA VAL A 76 -6.53 -18.99 -6.07
C VAL A 76 -7.17 -17.89 -5.21
N SER A 77 -6.75 -17.76 -3.94
CA SER A 77 -7.28 -16.73 -3.05
C SER A 77 -6.75 -15.36 -3.44
N LYS A 78 -7.65 -14.40 -3.67
CA LYS A 78 -7.25 -12.99 -3.82
C LYS A 78 -6.91 -12.32 -2.48
N GLY A 79 -7.14 -13.00 -1.36
CA GLY A 79 -7.06 -12.42 -0.02
C GLY A 79 -8.13 -11.36 0.22
N GLU A 80 -7.83 -10.45 1.13
CA GLU A 80 -8.70 -9.36 1.52
C GLU A 80 -8.41 -8.08 0.70
N PRO A 81 -9.43 -7.27 0.41
CA PRO A 81 -9.23 -5.97 -0.22
C PRO A 81 -8.50 -5.01 0.73
N ILE A 82 -7.43 -4.40 0.23
CA ILE A 82 -6.57 -3.45 0.95
C ILE A 82 -6.84 -2.04 0.43
N ARG A 83 -7.16 -1.13 1.34
CA ARG A 83 -7.19 0.31 1.07
C ARG A 83 -5.77 0.85 1.03
N ILE A 84 -5.46 1.60 -0.03
CA ILE A 84 -4.17 2.29 -0.19
C ILE A 84 -4.43 3.80 -0.10
N SER A 85 -3.86 4.46 0.91
CA SER A 85 -4.07 5.89 1.15
C SER A 85 -2.74 6.63 1.18
N SER A 86 -2.57 7.60 0.29
CA SER A 86 -1.38 8.46 0.18
C SER A 86 -1.36 9.53 1.26
N GLN A 87 -0.17 9.98 1.65
CA GLN A 87 0.00 11.18 2.48
C GLN A 87 -0.53 12.46 1.81
N PHE A 88 -0.64 12.47 0.48
CA PHE A 88 -1.08 13.63 -0.29
C PHE A 88 -2.58 13.59 -0.56
N LEU A 89 -3.22 14.78 -0.55
CA LEU A 89 -4.62 14.96 -0.92
C LEU A 89 -4.78 15.07 -2.45
N SER A 90 -4.40 14.01 -3.16
CA SER A 90 -4.52 13.86 -4.62
C SER A 90 -5.51 12.77 -4.99
N LEU A 91 -6.03 12.81 -6.24
CA LEU A 91 -6.97 11.78 -6.73
C LEU A 91 -6.28 10.42 -6.95
N PHE A 92 -5.03 10.45 -7.42
CA PHE A 92 -4.19 9.26 -7.63
C PHE A 92 -3.01 9.28 -6.67
N ILE A 93 -2.28 8.17 -6.58
CA ILE A 93 -1.14 8.03 -5.68
C ILE A 93 0.17 8.26 -6.43
N PRO A 94 0.90 9.35 -6.17
CA PRO A 94 2.22 9.56 -6.76
C PRO A 94 3.18 8.45 -6.36
N ARG A 95 3.87 7.88 -7.34
CA ARG A 95 4.97 6.97 -7.15
C ARG A 95 6.09 7.72 -6.42
N GLY A 96 6.42 7.25 -5.23
CA GLY A 96 7.32 7.99 -4.35
C GLY A 96 6.70 8.37 -3.01
N SER A 97 5.36 8.49 -2.99
CA SER A 97 4.58 8.87 -1.81
C SER A 97 4.61 7.79 -0.72
N LEU A 98 4.61 8.22 0.55
CA LEU A 98 4.26 7.34 1.65
C LEU A 98 2.79 7.00 1.60
N VAL A 99 2.49 5.73 1.88
CA VAL A 99 1.14 5.21 1.90
C VAL A 99 0.84 4.50 3.21
N ALA A 100 -0.40 4.65 3.65
CA ALA A 100 -1.03 3.83 4.66
C ALA A 100 -1.72 2.67 3.94
N LEU A 101 -1.46 1.46 4.41
CA LEU A 101 -2.14 0.26 3.94
C LEU A 101 -3.09 -0.21 5.04
N GLY A 102 -4.31 -0.58 4.68
CA GLY A 102 -5.25 -1.10 5.68
C GLY A 102 -6.30 -2.02 5.08
N PHE A 103 -6.75 -3.00 5.83
CA PHE A 103 -7.84 -3.87 5.37
C PHE A 103 -9.12 -3.08 5.22
N ALA A 104 -9.84 -3.27 4.10
CA ALA A 104 -11.17 -2.67 3.96
C ALA A 104 -12.16 -3.27 4.97
N ASN A 105 -11.98 -4.55 5.31
CA ASN A 105 -12.76 -5.30 6.30
C ASN A 105 -11.83 -5.81 7.42
N PRO A 106 -11.39 -4.95 8.37
CA PRO A 106 -10.48 -5.38 9.41
C PRO A 106 -11.17 -6.31 10.43
N PRO A 107 -10.42 -7.22 11.07
CA PRO A 107 -10.89 -7.98 12.22
C PRO A 107 -11.45 -7.05 13.31
N SER A 108 -12.59 -7.39 13.90
CA SER A 108 -13.29 -6.55 14.89
C SER A 108 -12.49 -6.24 16.16
N CYS A 109 -11.44 -7.02 16.43
CA CYS A 109 -10.55 -6.83 17.55
C CYS A 109 -9.42 -5.81 17.30
N ALA A 110 -9.21 -5.39 16.06
CA ALA A 110 -8.23 -4.36 15.70
C ALA A 110 -8.81 -2.97 15.99
N ALA A 111 -8.00 -2.07 16.55
CA ALA A 111 -8.44 -0.71 16.88
C ALA A 111 -8.56 0.19 15.63
N SER A 112 -7.94 -0.20 14.52
CA SER A 112 -7.99 0.49 13.24
C SER A 112 -7.73 -0.50 12.09
N PRO A 113 -8.08 -0.18 10.83
CA PRO A 113 -7.78 -1.04 9.70
C PRO A 113 -6.30 -1.05 9.29
N TRP A 114 -5.53 -0.10 9.82
CA TRP A 114 -4.21 0.25 9.31
C TRP A 114 -3.14 -0.73 9.75
N TRP A 115 -2.31 -1.11 8.79
CA TRP A 115 -1.09 -1.86 9.00
C TRP A 115 -0.05 -0.96 9.63
N THR A 116 0.80 -1.57 10.45
CA THR A 116 2.00 -0.95 10.99
C THR A 116 3.09 -2.00 11.03
N VAL A 117 4.32 -1.57 11.32
CA VAL A 117 5.45 -2.46 11.59
C VAL A 117 5.71 -2.43 13.08
N VAL A 118 5.67 -3.60 13.72
CA VAL A 118 5.96 -3.76 15.15
C VAL A 118 7.02 -4.82 15.36
N ASP A 119 7.85 -4.62 16.38
CA ASP A 119 8.82 -5.63 16.78
C ASP A 119 8.12 -6.94 17.17
N SER A 120 8.67 -8.04 16.67
CA SER A 120 8.25 -9.38 17.03
C SER A 120 9.47 -10.24 17.36
N PRO A 121 9.30 -11.41 18.03
CA PRO A 121 10.42 -12.30 18.32
C PRO A 121 11.22 -12.78 17.10
N GLN A 122 10.68 -12.63 15.88
CA GLN A 122 11.32 -13.02 14.62
C GLN A 122 11.84 -11.82 13.81
N GLY A 123 11.84 -10.62 14.40
CA GLY A 123 12.12 -9.35 13.73
C GLY A 123 10.87 -8.49 13.50
N PRO A 124 11.02 -7.28 12.96
CA PRO A 124 9.91 -6.38 12.72
C PRO A 124 8.90 -6.99 11.74
N ALA A 125 7.62 -6.97 12.10
CA ALA A 125 6.56 -7.65 11.38
C ALA A 125 5.38 -6.72 11.08
N VAL A 126 4.74 -6.93 9.94
CA VAL A 126 3.54 -6.20 9.56
C VAL A 126 2.34 -6.75 10.31
N LYS A 127 1.68 -5.90 11.10
CA LYS A 127 0.53 -6.28 11.93
C LYS A 127 -0.55 -5.21 11.96
N LEU A 128 -1.74 -5.64 12.36
CA LEU A 128 -2.77 -4.77 12.92
C LEU A 128 -2.53 -4.57 14.41
N SER A 129 -2.91 -3.40 14.92
CA SER A 129 -2.80 -3.05 16.33
C SER A 129 -4.16 -3.08 17.04
N GLN A 130 -4.15 -3.49 18.30
CA GLN A 130 -5.27 -3.32 19.22
C GLN A 130 -5.29 -1.94 19.90
N GLN A 131 -4.32 -1.09 19.56
CA GLN A 131 -4.21 0.28 20.03
C GLN A 131 -4.33 1.23 18.84
N LYS A 132 -4.88 2.43 19.07
CA LYS A 132 -4.82 3.50 18.07
C LYS A 132 -3.38 3.96 17.93
N LEU A 133 -2.90 4.03 16.70
CA LEU A 133 -1.54 4.44 16.38
C LEU A 133 -1.53 5.89 15.86
N PRO A 134 -0.47 6.65 16.13
CA PRO A 134 -0.25 7.95 15.49
C PRO A 134 0.03 7.77 14.00
N GLU A 135 -0.18 8.83 13.22
CA GLU A 135 -0.01 8.82 11.75
C GLU A 135 1.39 8.39 11.32
N LYS A 136 2.44 8.81 12.05
CA LYS A 136 3.83 8.43 11.80
C LYS A 136 4.11 6.92 11.86
N ASP A 137 3.26 6.15 12.55
CA ASP A 137 3.38 4.69 12.66
C ASP A 137 2.52 3.96 11.61
N ILE A 138 1.73 4.70 10.81
CA ILE A 138 0.80 4.20 9.80
C ILE A 138 1.28 4.54 8.37
N LEU A 139 1.73 5.78 8.13
CA LEU A 139 2.30 6.22 6.85
C LEU A 139 3.77 5.79 6.74
N VAL A 140 4.00 4.47 6.72
CA VAL A 140 5.35 3.87 6.79
C VAL A 140 5.68 2.97 5.60
N PHE A 141 4.86 2.97 4.56
CA PHE A 141 5.06 2.12 3.38
C PHE A 141 5.25 2.95 2.11
N LYS A 142 5.97 2.39 1.14
CA LYS A 142 6.13 2.98 -0.18
C LYS A 142 6.23 1.90 -1.25
N PHE A 143 5.55 2.10 -2.38
CA PHE A 143 5.67 1.20 -3.52
C PHE A 143 6.84 1.60 -4.41
N GLU A 144 7.74 0.65 -4.69
CA GLU A 144 8.87 0.81 -5.59
C GLU A 144 8.65 -0.04 -6.84
N LYS A 145 8.57 0.60 -8.01
CA LYS A 145 8.34 -0.10 -9.28
C LYS A 145 9.54 -0.99 -9.63
N VAL A 146 9.28 -2.27 -9.88
CA VAL A 146 10.28 -3.21 -10.40
C VAL A 146 10.49 -2.92 -11.88
N SER A 147 11.74 -2.69 -12.29
CA SER A 147 12.06 -2.45 -13.69
C SER A 147 11.83 -3.72 -14.55
N HIS A 148 11.42 -3.55 -15.81
CA HIS A 148 11.36 -4.59 -16.85
C HIS A 148 10.20 -5.60 -16.82
N SER A 149 9.10 -5.33 -16.11
CA SER A 149 7.88 -6.13 -16.22
C SER A 149 6.91 -5.54 -17.25
N ASN A 150 6.24 -6.39 -18.05
CA ASN A 150 5.19 -5.97 -19.00
C ASN A 150 3.95 -5.40 -18.29
N ILE A 151 3.74 -5.82 -17.04
CA ILE A 151 2.71 -5.30 -16.13
C ILE A 151 3.38 -4.47 -15.03
N HIS A 152 2.62 -3.61 -14.35
CA HIS A 152 3.16 -2.83 -13.24
C HIS A 152 3.36 -3.69 -12.00
N VAL A 153 4.61 -4.00 -11.67
CA VAL A 153 5.01 -4.78 -10.50
C VAL A 153 5.74 -3.88 -9.50
N TYR A 154 5.47 -4.05 -8.21
CA TYR A 154 6.03 -3.23 -7.15
C TYR A 154 6.62 -4.08 -6.03
N LYS A 155 7.78 -3.64 -5.52
CA LYS A 155 8.21 -3.96 -4.17
C LYS A 155 7.52 -3.06 -3.16
N LEU A 156 7.40 -3.54 -1.93
CA LEU A 156 6.89 -2.76 -0.81
C LEU A 156 8.04 -2.42 0.12
N LEU A 157 8.37 -1.13 0.23
CA LEU A 157 9.36 -0.60 1.16
C LEU A 157 8.72 -0.31 2.51
N TYR A 158 9.51 -0.48 3.58
CA TYR A 158 9.26 0.06 4.91
C TYR A 158 10.10 1.32 5.10
N CYS A 159 9.46 2.39 5.54
CA CYS A 159 10.05 3.69 5.74
C CYS A 159 10.02 4.07 7.22
N GLN A 160 11.19 4.38 7.78
CA GLN A 160 11.33 4.89 9.13
C GLN A 160 11.31 6.41 9.12
N HIS A 161 10.58 7.00 10.06
CA HIS A 161 10.55 8.44 10.30
C HIS A 161 11.63 8.79 11.33
N ASP A 162 12.56 9.67 10.97
CA ASP A 162 13.59 10.22 11.84
C ASP A 162 13.47 11.75 11.83
N GLU A 163 12.79 12.31 12.84
CA GLU A 163 12.40 13.72 12.89
C GLU A 163 11.64 14.19 11.64
N GLU A 164 12.28 14.98 10.77
CA GLU A 164 11.73 15.48 9.50
C GLU A 164 12.15 14.62 8.30
N ASP A 165 13.11 13.71 8.48
CA ASP A 165 13.64 12.83 7.45
C ASP A 165 12.90 11.49 7.39
N VAL A 166 12.78 10.96 6.18
CA VAL A 166 12.17 9.65 5.92
C VAL A 166 13.18 8.76 5.20
N LYS A 167 13.51 7.63 5.82
CA LYS A 167 14.45 6.64 5.25
C LYS A 167 13.70 5.37 4.85
N CYS A 168 13.71 5.05 3.57
CA CYS A 168 13.06 3.87 2.99
C CYS A 168 14.10 2.90 2.42
N ASP A 169 14.91 2.29 3.27
CA ASP A 169 16.03 1.41 2.90
C ASP A 169 15.79 -0.07 3.25
N GLN A 170 14.58 -0.43 3.65
CA GLN A 170 14.21 -1.81 4.00
C GLN A 170 12.97 -2.25 3.22
N TYR A 171 12.90 -3.54 2.92
CA TYR A 171 11.77 -4.14 2.20
C TYR A 171 10.85 -4.94 3.12
N ILE A 172 9.58 -5.02 2.73
CA ILE A 172 8.66 -6.03 3.24
C ILE A 172 8.83 -7.29 2.38
N GLY A 173 9.07 -8.42 3.03
CA GLY A 173 9.18 -9.74 2.43
C GLY A 173 8.32 -10.77 3.16
N ILE A 174 8.59 -12.04 2.89
CA ILE A 174 7.88 -13.18 3.51
C ILE A 174 8.81 -13.99 4.40
N HIS A 175 8.38 -14.20 5.65
CA HIS A 175 8.93 -15.22 6.53
C HIS A 175 7.90 -16.29 6.86
N ARG A 176 8.24 -17.57 6.63
CA ARG A 176 7.37 -18.69 6.97
C ARG A 176 7.62 -19.15 8.41
N ASP A 177 6.61 -19.00 9.26
CA ASP A 177 6.71 -19.43 10.65
C ASP A 177 6.62 -20.96 10.83
N ARG A 178 6.80 -21.42 12.07
CA ARG A 178 6.73 -22.85 12.44
C ARG A 178 5.38 -23.50 12.17
N ASN A 179 4.31 -22.72 12.05
CA ASN A 179 2.95 -23.20 11.76
C ASN A 179 2.62 -23.10 10.26
N GLY A 180 3.57 -22.68 9.41
CA GLY A 180 3.39 -22.54 7.97
C GLY A 180 2.80 -21.20 7.52
N ASN A 181 2.54 -20.26 8.43
CA ASN A 181 2.03 -18.94 8.06
C ASN A 181 3.13 -18.15 7.34
N ARG A 182 2.80 -17.55 6.19
CA ARG A 182 3.71 -16.72 5.37
C ARG A 182 3.58 -15.25 5.82
N ARG A 183 4.21 -14.90 6.94
CA ARG A 183 4.12 -13.59 7.58
C ARG A 183 4.81 -12.52 6.76
N LEU A 184 4.22 -11.33 6.70
CA LEU A 184 4.87 -10.15 6.15
C LEU A 184 5.80 -9.57 7.21
N VAL A 185 7.07 -9.46 6.89
CA VAL A 185 8.12 -8.97 7.80
C VAL A 185 9.07 -8.02 7.10
N VAL A 186 9.78 -7.19 7.85
CA VAL A 186 10.87 -6.38 7.33
C VAL A 186 12.09 -7.28 7.11
N THR A 187 12.53 -7.42 5.86
CA THR A 187 13.62 -8.32 5.50
C THR A 187 14.18 -7.99 4.11
N GLU A 188 15.48 -8.21 3.92
CA GLU A 188 16.13 -8.21 2.59
C GLU A 188 15.90 -9.54 1.84
N GLU A 189 15.51 -10.60 2.56
CA GLU A 189 15.24 -11.91 1.98
C GLU A 189 13.82 -12.01 1.43
N ASN A 190 13.67 -12.46 0.19
CA ASN A 190 12.38 -12.64 -0.48
C ASN A 190 11.45 -11.40 -0.40
N PRO A 191 11.88 -10.21 -0.88
CA PRO A 191 11.01 -9.05 -0.97
C PRO A 191 9.72 -9.39 -1.74
N LEU A 192 8.60 -8.81 -1.30
CA LEU A 192 7.35 -8.96 -2.04
C LEU A 192 7.49 -8.32 -3.41
N GLU A 193 7.08 -9.03 -4.46
CA GLU A 193 6.78 -8.43 -5.77
C GLU A 193 5.28 -8.55 -6.00
N LEU A 194 4.61 -7.41 -6.05
CA LEU A 194 3.16 -7.30 -6.01
C LEU A 194 2.61 -6.66 -7.27
N VAL A 195 1.45 -7.14 -7.71
CA VAL A 195 0.56 -6.42 -8.61
C VAL A 195 -0.65 -5.94 -7.81
N LEU A 196 -1.17 -4.77 -8.16
CA LEU A 196 -2.31 -4.15 -7.49
C LEU A 196 -3.55 -4.41 -8.34
N LEU A 197 -4.45 -5.30 -7.94
CA LEU A 197 -5.67 -5.58 -8.69
C LEU A 197 -6.85 -4.82 -8.07
N LYS A 198 -7.52 -3.95 -8.83
CA LYS A 198 -8.67 -3.18 -8.31
C LYS A 198 -9.72 -4.12 -7.71
N ALA A 199 -10.10 -3.88 -6.45
CA ALA A 199 -11.24 -4.54 -5.86
C ALA A 199 -12.50 -3.84 -6.37
N LYS A 200 -13.43 -4.61 -6.95
CA LYS A 200 -14.76 -4.08 -7.29
C LYS A 200 -15.52 -3.90 -5.99
N SER A 201 -16.13 -2.73 -5.82
CA SER A 201 -17.15 -2.59 -4.78
C SER A 201 -18.20 -3.66 -5.03
N GLU A 202 -18.59 -4.42 -4.02
CA GLU A 202 -19.80 -5.23 -4.09
C GLU A 202 -21.00 -4.27 -4.18
N THR A 203 -21.21 -3.67 -5.35
CA THR A 203 -22.53 -3.16 -5.71
C THR A 203 -23.42 -4.38 -5.75
N ALA A 204 -24.31 -4.46 -4.76
CA ALA A 204 -25.33 -5.48 -4.61
C ALA A 204 -25.82 -5.98 -5.98
N SER A 205 -25.45 -7.22 -6.30
CA SER A 205 -26.22 -8.03 -7.22
C SER A 205 -27.56 -8.34 -6.52
N SER A 206 -28.48 -7.37 -6.52
CA SER A 206 -29.89 -7.68 -6.34
C SER A 206 -30.37 -8.37 -7.62
N HIS A 207 -30.73 -9.64 -7.49
CA HIS A 207 -31.66 -10.31 -8.40
C HIS A 207 -32.96 -9.51 -8.54
#